data_AF-A0A3G2GC61-F1
#
_entry.id   AF-A0A3G2GC61-F1
#
_cell.length_a   1.000
_cell.length_b   1.000
_cell.length_c   1.000
_cell.angle_alpha   90.00
_cell.angle_beta   90.00
_cell.angle_gamma   90.00
#
_symmetry.space_group_name_H-M   'P 1'
#
loop_
_entity.id
_entity.type
_entity.pdbx_description
1 polymer ?
#
loop_
_entity_poly.entity_id
_entity_poly.type
_entity_poly.pdbx_seq_one_letter_code
_entity_poly.pdbx_strand_id
1 'polypeptide(L)'
;MKCLECGEKIIGRSDKKFCNDACRNAYNNKQNKDSSNLMRNVNNKLRRNYRILSDINLEGKTKIAKSKLSGLGFDFNYFTQIKVYKNGSEYKFIYDQGYKLLDDDYILIVKN
;
A
#
# COMPACT_ATOMS: atom_id res chain seq x y z
N MET A 1 40.46 10.13 -2.14
CA MET A 1 38.99 10.12 -1.99
C MET A 1 38.43 8.88 -2.67
N LYS A 2 37.60 8.07 -1.99
CA LYS A 2 37.02 6.82 -2.53
C LYS A 2 35.51 6.99 -2.74
N CYS A 3 34.98 6.34 -3.78
CA CYS A 3 33.55 6.31 -4.10
C CYS A 3 32.77 5.61 -2.99
N LEU A 4 31.68 6.23 -2.52
CA LEU A 4 30.80 5.62 -1.50
C LEU A 4 30.06 4.37 -1.99
N GLU A 5 29.94 4.16 -3.30
CA GLU A 5 29.23 3.00 -3.87
C GLU A 5 30.17 1.85 -4.27
N CYS A 6 31.19 2.12 -5.10
CA CYS A 6 32.07 1.08 -5.65
C CYS A 6 33.45 1.02 -4.98
N GLY A 7 33.79 1.96 -4.10
CA GLY A 7 35.11 2.02 -3.44
C GLY A 7 36.26 2.51 -4.34
N GLU A 8 36.05 2.71 -5.64
CA GLU A 8 37.08 3.19 -6.57
C GLU A 8 37.57 4.61 -6.26
N LYS A 9 38.78 4.93 -6.72
CA LYS A 9 39.37 6.26 -6.56
C LYS A 9 38.54 7.29 -7.33
N ILE A 10 38.20 8.38 -6.64
CA ILE A 10 37.52 9.52 -7.26
C ILE A 10 38.57 10.46 -7.85
N ILE A 11 38.35 10.85 -9.09
CA ILE A 11 39.13 11.87 -9.82
C ILE A 11 38.26 13.10 -10.00
N GLY A 12 38.84 14.28 -9.76
CA GLY A 12 38.17 15.58 -9.87
C GLY A 12 38.11 16.31 -8.53
N ARG A 13 37.03 17.09 -8.33
CA ARG A 13 36.84 17.95 -7.17
C ARG A 13 37.02 17.20 -5.83
N SER A 14 37.55 17.91 -4.84
CA SER A 14 37.81 17.39 -3.49
C SER A 14 36.56 17.02 -2.67
N ASP A 15 35.37 17.50 -3.08
CA ASP A 15 34.09 17.24 -2.42
C ASP A 15 33.24 16.15 -3.11
N LYS A 16 33.73 15.59 -4.22
CA LYS A 16 33.00 14.60 -5.01
C LYS A 16 32.87 13.26 -4.26
N LYS A 17 31.64 12.82 -3.96
CA LYS A 17 31.37 11.59 -3.18
C LYS A 17 31.29 10.29 -4.01
N PHE A 18 31.07 10.40 -5.32
CA PHE A 18 30.84 9.26 -6.23
C PHE A 18 31.70 9.39 -7.48
N CYS A 19 32.21 8.29 -8.03
CA CYS A 19 33.05 8.34 -9.24
C CYS A 19 32.26 8.78 -10.48
N ASN A 20 30.98 8.36 -10.59
CA ASN A 20 30.06 8.69 -11.67
C ASN A 20 28.59 8.75 -11.17
N ASP A 21 27.68 9.17 -12.05
CA ASP A 21 26.25 9.29 -11.71
C ASP A 21 25.57 7.94 -11.48
N ALA A 22 26.03 6.87 -12.15
CA ALA A 22 25.53 5.52 -11.90
C ALA A 22 25.77 5.07 -10.45
N CYS A 23 26.96 5.34 -9.91
CA CYS A 23 27.31 5.06 -8.52
C CYS A 23 26.46 5.87 -7.53
N ARG A 24 26.21 7.15 -7.83
CA ARG A 24 25.32 7.99 -7.01
C ARG A 24 23.91 7.40 -6.96
N ASN A 25 23.37 7.02 -8.11
CA ASN A 25 22.02 6.47 -8.21
C ASN A 25 21.91 5.10 -7.52
N ALA A 26 22.89 4.21 -7.72
CA ALA A 26 22.92 2.91 -7.06
C ALA A 26 22.97 3.03 -5.53
N TYR A 27 23.80 3.93 -5.01
CA TYR A 27 23.89 4.20 -3.58
C TYR A 27 22.55 4.70 -3.02
N ASN A 28 21.95 5.70 -3.66
CA ASN A 28 20.66 6.25 -3.24
C ASN A 28 19.53 5.22 -3.33
N ASN A 29 19.54 4.34 -4.34
CA ASN A 29 18.57 3.26 -4.48
C ASN A 29 18.72 2.22 -3.37
N LYS A 30 19.94 1.88 -2.95
CA LYS A 30 20.19 0.98 -1.81
C LYS A 30 19.68 1.57 -0.50
N GLN A 31 19.95 2.85 -0.24
CA GLN A 31 19.48 3.52 0.98
C GLN A 31 17.94 3.57 1.08
N ASN A 32 17.25 3.72 -0.05
CA ASN A 32 15.78 3.78 -0.09
C ASN A 32 15.11 2.43 -0.37
N LYS A 33 15.86 1.32 -0.44
CA LYS A 33 15.33 0.03 -0.89
C LYS A 33 14.24 -0.50 0.04
N ASP A 34 14.48 -0.49 1.34
CA ASP A 34 13.56 -1.10 2.32
C ASP A 34 12.29 -0.27 2.49
N SER A 35 12.42 1.06 2.54
CA SER A 35 11.27 1.99 2.57
C SER A 35 10.44 1.91 1.28
N SER A 36 11.10 1.84 0.11
CA SER A 36 10.43 1.65 -1.18
C SER A 36 9.69 0.30 -1.27
N ASN A 37 10.30 -0.77 -0.74
CA ASN A 37 9.70 -2.10 -0.74
C ASN A 37 8.48 -2.17 0.18
N LEU A 38 8.56 -1.62 1.39
CA LEU A 38 7.42 -1.57 2.31
C LEU A 38 6.25 -0.82 1.67
N MET A 39 6.49 0.39 1.17
CA MET A 39 5.45 1.20 0.52
C MET A 39 4.86 0.47 -0.69
N ARG A 40 5.70 -0.17 -1.52
CA ARG A 40 5.25 -0.96 -2.67
C ARG A 40 4.35 -2.12 -2.23
N ASN A 41 4.71 -2.83 -1.16
CA ASN A 41 3.92 -3.95 -0.64
C ASN A 41 2.58 -3.49 -0.08
N VAL A 42 2.55 -2.39 0.71
CA VAL A 42 1.31 -1.76 1.20
C VAL A 42 0.42 -1.37 0.02
N ASN A 43 0.97 -0.70 -0.99
CA ASN A 43 0.22 -0.28 -2.18
C ASN A 43 -0.33 -1.47 -2.98
N ASN A 44 0.43 -2.57 -3.07
CA ASN A 44 -0.04 -3.79 -3.72
C ASN A 44 -1.22 -4.41 -2.97
N LYS A 45 -1.19 -4.44 -1.63
CA LYS A 45 -2.30 -4.91 -0.79
C LYS A 45 -3.54 -4.04 -0.93
N LEU A 46 -3.38 -2.72 -0.83
CA LEU A 46 -4.47 -1.76 -1.03
C LEU A 46 -5.10 -1.91 -2.43
N ARG A 47 -4.28 -2.04 -3.48
CA ARG A 47 -4.77 -2.24 -4.86
C ARG A 47 -5.54 -3.55 -5.02
N ARG A 48 -5.08 -4.65 -4.40
CA ARG A 48 -5.78 -5.93 -4.39
C ARG A 48 -7.13 -5.81 -3.69
N ASN A 49 -7.14 -5.23 -2.48
CA ASN A 49 -8.36 -5.00 -1.71
C ASN A 49 -9.38 -4.17 -2.51
N TYR A 50 -8.91 -3.09 -3.14
CA TYR A 50 -9.74 -2.23 -3.98
C TYR A 50 -10.44 -3.01 -5.11
N ARG A 51 -9.66 -3.80 -5.87
CA ARG A 51 -10.21 -4.63 -6.96
C ARG A 51 -11.27 -5.61 -6.45
N ILE A 52 -10.98 -6.33 -5.36
CA ILE A 52 -11.92 -7.29 -4.78
C ILE A 52 -13.26 -6.61 -4.41
N LEU A 53 -13.21 -5.45 -3.74
CA LEU A 53 -14.45 -4.74 -3.39
C LEU A 53 -15.21 -4.25 -4.64
N SER A 54 -14.51 -3.67 -5.60
CA SER A 54 -15.11 -3.16 -6.84
C SER A 54 -15.75 -4.27 -7.69
N ASP A 55 -15.11 -5.44 -7.77
CA ASP A 55 -15.62 -6.58 -8.56
C ASP A 55 -16.87 -7.21 -7.91
N ILE A 56 -16.97 -7.13 -6.58
CA ILE A 56 -18.12 -7.66 -5.83
C ILE A 56 -19.26 -6.64 -5.77
N ASN A 57 -18.94 -5.36 -5.63
CA ASN A 57 -19.90 -4.30 -5.34
C ASN A 57 -20.41 -3.60 -6.60
N LEU A 58 -20.98 -4.38 -7.53
CA LEU A 58 -21.42 -3.90 -8.85
C LEU A 58 -22.53 -2.83 -8.76
N GLU A 59 -23.45 -2.96 -7.81
CA GLU A 59 -24.60 -2.07 -7.64
C GLU A 59 -24.36 -0.98 -6.58
N GLY A 60 -23.14 -0.86 -6.06
CA GLY A 60 -22.76 0.15 -5.06
C GLY A 60 -23.15 -0.20 -3.62
N LYS A 61 -23.95 -1.25 -3.39
CA LYS A 61 -24.20 -1.80 -2.04
C LYS A 61 -24.35 -3.33 -2.06
N THR A 62 -23.52 -4.05 -1.32
CA THR A 62 -23.52 -5.52 -1.32
C THR A 62 -23.31 -6.10 0.08
N LYS A 63 -24.09 -7.12 0.46
CA LYS A 63 -23.86 -7.90 1.70
C LYS A 63 -23.21 -9.24 1.33
N ILE A 64 -22.10 -9.57 1.96
CA ILE A 64 -21.33 -10.79 1.66
C ILE A 64 -20.69 -11.37 2.93
N ALA A 65 -20.50 -12.69 2.98
CA ALA A 65 -19.76 -13.32 4.08
C ALA A 65 -18.29 -12.88 4.10
N LYS A 66 -17.76 -12.58 5.28
CA LYS A 66 -16.35 -12.21 5.51
C LYS A 66 -15.36 -13.27 5.02
N SER A 67 -15.73 -14.54 5.16
CA SER A 67 -14.95 -15.69 4.67
C SER A 67 -14.74 -15.65 3.16
N LYS A 68 -15.73 -15.19 2.38
CA LYS A 68 -15.62 -15.09 0.92
C LYS A 68 -14.60 -14.03 0.50
N LEU A 69 -14.56 -12.87 1.16
CA LEU A 69 -13.51 -11.87 0.94
C LEU A 69 -12.12 -12.41 1.35
N SER A 70 -12.05 -13.10 2.49
CA SER A 70 -10.81 -13.72 2.96
C SER A 70 -10.28 -14.76 1.97
N GLY A 71 -11.16 -15.58 1.38
CA GLY A 71 -10.83 -16.57 0.35
C GLY A 71 -10.31 -15.95 -0.96
N LEU A 72 -10.74 -14.73 -1.29
CA LEU A 72 -10.19 -13.95 -2.42
C LEU A 72 -8.85 -13.26 -2.06
N GLY A 73 -8.38 -13.43 -0.82
CA GLY A 73 -7.17 -12.85 -0.24
C GLY A 73 -7.30 -11.35 0.02
N PHE A 74 -8.49 -10.89 0.37
CA PHE A 74 -8.71 -9.57 0.96
C PHE A 74 -8.04 -9.49 2.33
N ASP A 75 -7.33 -8.39 2.58
CA ASP A 75 -6.56 -8.20 3.81
C ASP A 75 -7.15 -7.04 4.63
N PHE A 76 -7.92 -7.36 5.67
CA PHE A 76 -8.69 -6.39 6.46
C PHE A 76 -7.82 -5.36 7.20
N ASN A 77 -6.52 -5.60 7.33
CA ASN A 77 -5.58 -4.68 7.98
C ASN A 77 -5.20 -3.49 7.10
N TYR A 78 -5.50 -3.54 5.79
CA TYR A 78 -5.12 -2.50 4.83
C TYR A 78 -6.33 -1.72 4.35
N PHE A 79 -6.46 -0.50 4.87
CA PHE A 79 -7.46 0.49 4.47
C PHE A 79 -6.83 1.89 4.51
N THR A 80 -7.41 2.84 3.80
CA THR A 80 -6.90 4.22 3.69
C THR A 80 -7.52 5.16 4.71
N GLN A 81 -8.75 4.87 5.16
CA GLN A 81 -9.50 5.74 6.04
C GLN A 81 -10.59 4.97 6.82
N ILE A 82 -10.93 5.50 7.99
CA ILE A 82 -12.07 5.06 8.80
C ILE A 82 -13.10 6.20 8.80
N LYS A 83 -14.37 5.86 8.60
CA LYS A 83 -15.49 6.79 8.80
C LYS A 83 -16.43 6.24 9.86
N VAL A 84 -16.68 7.02 10.90
CA VAL A 84 -17.66 6.70 11.95
C VAL A 84 -18.87 7.61 11.77
N TYR A 85 -20.05 7.02 11.61
CA TYR A 85 -21.30 7.77 11.47
C TYR A 85 -21.92 8.09 12.84
N LYS A 86 -22.87 9.04 12.87
CA LYS A 86 -23.56 9.47 14.11
C LYS A 86 -24.25 8.33 14.87
N ASN A 87 -24.65 7.28 14.17
CA ASN A 87 -25.25 6.07 14.75
C ASN A 87 -24.21 5.06 15.31
N GLY A 88 -22.94 5.46 15.42
CA GLY A 88 -21.84 4.61 15.88
C GLY A 88 -21.32 3.60 14.84
N SER A 89 -21.87 3.58 13.62
CA SER A 89 -21.40 2.66 12.59
C SER A 89 -20.02 3.04 12.07
N GLU A 90 -19.05 2.14 12.24
CA GLU A 90 -17.70 2.26 11.68
C GLU A 90 -17.61 1.60 10.30
N TYR A 91 -17.08 2.35 9.34
CA TYR A 91 -16.74 1.87 8.00
C TYR A 91 -15.26 2.05 7.75
N LYS A 92 -14.63 1.01 7.21
CA LYS A 92 -13.24 1.01 6.73
C LYS A 92 -13.25 1.14 5.22
N PHE A 93 -12.47 2.05 4.69
CA PHE A 93 -12.50 2.39 3.26
C PHE A 93 -11.14 2.16 2.60
N ILE A 94 -11.19 1.68 1.37
CA ILE A 94 -10.10 1.71 0.41
C ILE A 94 -10.54 2.65 -0.71
N TYR A 95 -10.04 3.89 -0.67
CA TYR A 95 -10.48 4.98 -1.57
C TYR A 95 -12.00 5.20 -1.51
N ASP A 96 -12.73 5.01 -2.61
CA ASP A 96 -14.18 5.15 -2.72
C ASP A 96 -14.97 3.91 -2.27
N GLN A 97 -14.32 2.74 -2.14
CA GLN A 97 -14.96 1.51 -1.68
C GLN A 97 -14.87 1.37 -0.17
N GLY A 98 -16.00 1.17 0.50
CA GLY A 98 -16.11 1.04 1.95
C GLY A 98 -16.66 -0.32 2.35
N TYR A 99 -16.30 -0.77 3.55
CA TYR A 99 -16.90 -1.95 4.15
C TYR A 99 -17.14 -1.76 5.66
N LYS A 100 -18.20 -2.38 6.17
CA LYS A 100 -18.56 -2.46 7.59
C LYS A 100 -18.74 -3.92 7.99
N LEU A 101 -18.15 -4.31 9.12
CA LEU A 101 -18.38 -5.61 9.74
C LEU A 101 -19.75 -5.64 10.43
N LEU A 102 -20.45 -6.75 10.30
CA LEU A 102 -21.74 -7.03 10.93
C LEU A 102 -21.60 -8.21 11.89
N ASP A 103 -22.56 -8.38 12.80
CA ASP A 103 -22.47 -9.32 13.93
C ASP A 103 -22.44 -10.82 13.53
N ASP A 104 -22.94 -11.16 12.34
CA ASP A 104 -23.04 -12.56 11.84
C ASP A 104 -21.88 -12.97 10.91
N ASP A 105 -20.67 -12.41 11.07
CA ASP A 105 -19.55 -12.59 10.12
C ASP A 105 -19.86 -12.15 8.68
N TYR A 106 -20.87 -11.29 8.52
CA TYR A 106 -21.16 -10.62 7.26
C TYR A 106 -20.50 -9.26 7.18
N ILE A 107 -20.33 -8.81 5.95
CA ILE A 107 -19.75 -7.53 5.60
C ILE A 107 -20.72 -6.82 4.68
N LEU A 108 -21.00 -5.55 5.00
CA LEU A 108 -21.68 -4.64 4.11
C LEU A 108 -20.64 -3.82 3.36
N ILE A 109 -20.58 -3.98 2.04
CA ILE A 109 -19.76 -3.17 1.14
C ILE A 109 -20.61 -2.03 0.60
N VAL A 110 -20.04 -0.83 0.53
CA VAL A 110 -20.66 0.38 -0.01
C VAL A 110 -19.68 1.11 -0.92
N LYS A 111 -20.19 1.90 -1.84
CA LYS A 111 -19.41 2.85 -2.64
C LYS A 111 -19.82 4.27 -2.27
N ASN A 112 -18.85 5.13 -1.98
CA ASN A 112 -19.09 6.58 -1.88
C ASN A 112 -19.14 7.23 -3.26
#